data_AF-A0A661TGX5-F1
#
_entry.id   AF-A0A661TGX5-F1
#
_cell.length_a   1.000
_cell.length_b   1.000
_cell.length_c   1.000
_cell.angle_alpha   90.00
_cell.angle_beta   90.00
_cell.angle_gamma   90.00
#
_symmetry.space_group_name_H-M   'P 1'
#
loop_
_entity.id
_entity.type
_entity.pdbx_description
1 polymer ?
#
loop_
_entity_poly.entity_id
_entity_poly.type
_entity_poly.pdbx_seq_one_letter_code
_entity_poly.pdbx_strand_id
1 'polypeptide(L)' 'NHMTVKRITFMQEMLKFIGLEGRVHLEWISSAEAQKFVRVVTDFTEKIRALGPNPLSIAGKGGM' A
#
# COMPACT_ATOMS: atom_id res chain seq x y z
N ASN A 1 -18.68 2.00 4.15
CA ASN A 1 -17.50 2.45 3.38
C ASN A 1 -17.12 3.93 3.55
N HIS A 2 -18.00 4.81 4.06
CA HIS A 2 -17.68 6.25 4.18
C HIS A 2 -16.48 6.56 5.09
N MET A 3 -16.41 5.99 6.30
CA MET A 3 -15.30 6.27 7.23
C MET A 3 -13.96 5.66 6.79
N THR A 4 -14.00 4.59 6.00
CA THR A 4 -12.81 3.92 5.47
C THR A 4 -12.00 4.84 4.58
N VAL A 5 -12.65 5.58 3.66
CA VAL A 5 -11.96 6.54 2.78
C VAL A 5 -11.20 7.57 3.63
N LYS A 6 -11.87 8.18 4.63
CA LYS A 6 -11.24 9.16 5.52
C LYS A 6 -9.99 8.60 6.22
N ARG A 7 -10.09 7.36 6.74
CA ARG A 7 -8.97 6.70 7.45
C ARG A 7 -7.82 6.36 6.51
N ILE A 8 -8.10 5.84 5.31
CA ILE A 8 -7.04 5.48 4.35
C ILE A 8 -6.37 6.72 3.80
N THR A 9 -7.11 7.78 3.46
CA THR A 9 -6.51 9.03 2.98
C THR A 9 -5.58 9.62 4.04
N PHE A 10 -6.01 9.67 5.30
CA PHE A 10 -5.14 10.11 6.40
C PHE A 10 -3.87 9.25 6.51
N MET A 11 -4.01 7.92 6.43
CA MET A 11 -2.87 7.00 6.46
C MET A 11 -1.92 7.20 5.27
N GLN A 12 -2.44 7.46 4.07
CA GLN A 12 -1.62 7.74 2.88
C GLN A 12 -0.79 9.00 3.07
N GLU A 13 -1.37 10.07 3.63
CA GLU A 13 -0.64 11.30 3.97
C GLU A 13 0.43 11.07 5.05
N MET A 14 0.13 10.28 6.09
CA MET A 14 1.12 9.92 7.11
C MET A 14 2.28 9.11 6.53
N LEU A 15 1.99 8.13 5.67
CA LEU A 15 3.02 7.31 5.04
C LEU A 15 3.89 8.14 4.10
N LYS A 16 3.28 9.09 3.37
CA LYS A 16 4.02 10.05 2.56
C LYS A 16 4.96 10.90 3.41
N PHE A 17 4.50 11.41 4.55
CA PHE A 17 5.32 12.21 5.47
C PHE A 17 6.57 11.46 5.96
N ILE A 18 6.50 10.14 6.16
CA ILE A 18 7.65 9.32 6.60
C ILE A 18 8.41 8.65 5.43
N GLY A 19 8.18 9.05 4.18
CA GLY A 19 8.90 8.54 3.02
C GLY A 19 8.47 7.14 2.54
N LEU A 20 7.28 6.68 2.94
CA LEU A 20 6.67 5.40 2.57
C LEU A 20 5.48 5.55 1.61
N GLU A 21 5.48 6.60 0.79
CA GLU A 21 4.40 6.90 -0.15
C GLU A 21 4.07 5.73 -1.08
N GLY A 22 2.79 5.59 -1.42
CA GLY A 22 2.34 4.64 -2.43
C GLY A 22 2.32 3.16 -2.00
N ARG A 23 2.71 2.85 -0.76
CA ARG A 23 2.69 1.49 -0.18
C ARG A 23 1.35 1.05 0.39
N VAL A 24 0.32 1.88 0.29
CA VAL A 24 -1.08 1.59 0.65
C VAL A 24 -2.00 1.99 -0.50
N HIS A 25 -2.95 1.12 -0.83
CA HIS A 25 -3.94 1.34 -1.88
C HIS A 25 -5.33 0.88 -1.41
N LEU A 26 -6.37 1.66 -1.70
CA LEU A 26 -7.76 1.33 -1.42
C LEU A 26 -8.51 1.25 -2.74
N GLU A 27 -9.20 0.14 -2.95
CA GLU A 27 -10.05 -0.08 -4.10
C GLU A 27 -11.36 -0.75 -3.64
N TRP A 28 -12.48 -0.34 -4.24
CA TRP A 28 -13.80 -0.90 -3.95
C TRP A 28 -14.11 -1.96 -5.01
N ILE A 29 -14.26 -3.21 -4.57
CA ILE A 29 -14.47 -4.34 -5.47
C ILE A 29 -15.65 -5.15 -4.93
N SER A 30 -16.69 -5.30 -5.73
CA SER A 30 -17.84 -6.16 -5.44
C SER A 30 -17.51 -7.63 -5.75
N SER A 31 -18.36 -8.55 -5.25
CA SER A 31 -18.21 -9.99 -5.52
C SER A 31 -18.32 -10.36 -7.00
N ALA A 32 -18.94 -9.52 -7.83
CA ALA A 32 -19.08 -9.73 -9.27
C ALA A 32 -17.84 -9.29 -10.07
N GLU A 33 -16.89 -8.58 -9.46
CA GLU A 33 -15.77 -7.92 -10.14
C GLU A 33 -14.45 -8.70 -10.01
N ALA A 34 -14.48 -10.03 -10.16
CA ALA A 34 -13.29 -10.88 -10.01
C ALA A 34 -12.11 -10.46 -10.92
N GLN A 35 -12.39 -10.04 -12.16
CA GLN A 35 -11.37 -9.57 -13.08
C GLN A 35 -10.72 -8.25 -12.63
N LYS A 36 -11.48 -7.37 -11.96
CA LYS A 36 -10.95 -6.13 -11.37
C LYS A 36 -10.03 -6.47 -10.19
N PHE A 37 -10.44 -7.40 -9.34
CA PHE A 37 -9.61 -7.88 -8.23
C PHE A 37 -8.25 -8.38 -8.70
N VAL A 38 -8.24 -9.26 -9.70
CA VAL A 38 -7.00 -9.79 -10.27
C VAL A 38 -6.08 -8.66 -10.74
N ARG A 39 -6.60 -7.74 -11.57
CA ARG A 39 -5.80 -6.61 -12.07
C ARG A 39 -5.23 -5.75 -10.96
N VAL A 40 -6.08 -5.31 -10.02
CA VAL A 40 -5.69 -4.41 -8.93
C VAL A 40 -4.61 -5.05 -8.06
N VAL A 41 -4.75 -6.33 -7.71
CA VAL A 41 -3.75 -7.04 -6.90
C VAL A 41 -2.45 -7.23 -7.68
N THR A 42 -2.52 -7.62 -8.96
CA THR A 42 -1.33 -7.77 -9.81
C THR A 42 -0.59 -6.43 -9.93
N ASP A 43 -1.26 -5.36 -10.35
CA ASP A 43 -0.66 -4.04 -10.56
C ASP A 43 -0.07 -3.48 -9.26
N PHE A 44 -0.79 -3.62 -8.15
CA PHE A 44 -0.29 -3.14 -6.86
C PHE A 44 0.90 -3.99 -6.37
N THR A 45 0.90 -5.29 -6.62
CA THR A 45 2.05 -6.16 -6.30
C THR A 45 3.28 -5.74 -7.09
N GLU A 46 3.16 -5.49 -8.39
CA GLU A 46 4.29 -5.02 -9.21
C GLU A 46 4.78 -3.65 -8.75
N LYS A 47 3.86 -2.75 -8.37
CA LYS A 47 4.23 -1.46 -7.77
C LYS A 47 5.05 -1.65 -6.49
N ILE A 48 4.63 -2.53 -5.57
CA ILE A 48 5.37 -2.78 -4.33
C ILE A 48 6.75 -3.38 -4.61
N ARG A 49 6.85 -4.31 -5.58
CA ARG A 49 8.14 -4.87 -6.02
C ARG A 49 9.07 -3.77 -6.56
N ALA A 50 8.56 -2.86 -7.39
CA ALA A 50 9.32 -1.74 -7.94
C ALA A 50 9.78 -0.74 -6.86
N LEU A 51 8.98 -0.53 -5.80
CA LEU A 51 9.37 0.30 -4.66
C LEU A 51 10.44 -0.35 -3.76
N GLY A 52 10.71 -1.64 -3.92
CA GLY A 52 11.69 -2.36 -3.12
C GLY A 52 11.25 -2.59 -1.66
N PRO A 53 12.12 -3.22 -0.85
CA PRO A 53 11.83 -3.58 0.53
C PRO A 53 11.50 -2.36 1.40
N ASN A 54 10.78 -2.60 2.50
CA ASN A 54 10.43 -1.53 3.43
C ASN A 54 11.70 -0.96 4.10
N PRO A 55 12.00 0.34 3.97
CA PRO A 55 13.19 0.95 4.56
C PRO A 55 13.18 0.98 6.09
N LEU A 56 12.02 0.73 6.73
CA LEU A 56 11.89 0.60 8.19
C LEU A 56 12.06 -0.84 8.71
N SER A 57 12.41 -1.79 7.84
CA SER A 57 12.64 -3.18 8.25
C SER A 57 13.70 -3.26 9.35
N ILE A 58 13.35 -3.87 10.49
CA ILE A 58 14.29 -4.25 11.55
C ILE A 58 15.10 -5.46 11.06
N ALA A 59 16.00 -5.22 10.11
CA ALA A 59 17.02 -6.15 9.64
C ALA A 59 18.11 -5.32 8.90
N GLY A 60 18.97 -4.65 9.68
CA GLY A 60 20.07 -3.87 9.08
C GLY A 60 20.84 -2.92 10.00
N LYS A 61 20.49 -2.78 11.29
CA LYS A 61 21.34 -2.09 12.28
C LYS A 61 21.38 -2.83 13.62
N GLY A 62 21.97 -4.03 13.58
CA GLY A 62 22.87 -4.46 14.66
C GLY A 62 24.28 -4.42 14.08
N GLY A 63 25.18 -3.61 14.67
CA GLY A 63 26.61 -3.59 14.30
C GLY A 63 27.13 -2.29 13.69
N MET A 64 27.07 -1.19 14.44
CA MET A 64 28.23 -0.35 14.84
C MET A 64 27.73 0.70 15.82
#